data_AF-A0A1J5PUH4-F1
#
_entry.id   AF-A0A1J5PUH4-F1
#
_cell.length_a   1.000
_cell.length_b   1.000
_cell.length_c   1.000
_cell.angle_alpha   90.00
_cell.angle_beta   90.00
_cell.angle_gamma   90.00
#
_symmetry.space_group_name_H-M   'P 1'
#
loop_
_entity.id
_entity.type
_entity.pdbx_description
1 polymer ?
#
loop_
_entity_poly.entity_id
_entity_poly.type
_entity_poly.pdbx_seq_one_letter_code
_entity_poly.pdbx_strand_id
1 'polypeptide(L)'
;MYLRKQGPGVVTAADIAPPAGVEIHNPELHIATLNAKGKLEMEFTVERGRGYVSAVQNKQAGAEIGRIPVDSIYSPVLRVTYKVEATRVEQRTDFDRLVVDVETKRSMSPADAMASAGKTLVELFGLARELNFDAEGIDMGPSPTDAALAADLALPIEDLELTVRSYNCLKREGIHTVGELVGRSEADLLDIRNFGSKSIDEVKAKLVSMGLSLKDSPAGFDPTLVPGYHDNDDDLDIYPDDEVAPTEE
;
A
#
# COMPACT_ATOMS: atom_id res chain seq x y z
N MET A 1 -14.41 20.85 10.56
CA MET A 1 -15.64 20.02 10.45
C MET A 1 -16.72 20.71 11.24
N TYR A 2 -17.98 20.68 10.81
CA TYR A 2 -19.07 21.33 11.54
C TYR A 2 -20.26 20.40 11.73
N LEU A 3 -21.00 20.60 12.82
CA LEU A 3 -22.26 19.92 13.11
C LEU A 3 -23.31 20.97 13.43
N ARG A 4 -24.46 20.87 12.76
CA ARG A 4 -25.61 21.75 13.00
C ARG A 4 -26.90 20.94 13.02
N LYS A 5 -27.59 20.92 14.15
CA LYS A 5 -28.88 20.23 14.29
C LYS A 5 -29.85 21.02 15.16
N GLN A 6 -31.12 21.02 14.77
CA GLN A 6 -32.19 21.74 15.46
C GLN A 6 -33.45 20.88 15.53
N GLY A 7 -34.20 21.02 16.63
CA GLY A 7 -35.46 20.31 16.87
C GLY A 7 -35.25 19.03 17.67
N PRO A 8 -36.34 18.35 18.05
CA PRO A 8 -36.26 17.15 18.88
C PRO A 8 -35.61 15.99 18.12
N GLY A 9 -34.68 15.28 18.75
CA GLY A 9 -34.09 14.08 18.17
C GLY A 9 -32.69 13.75 18.65
N VAL A 10 -32.21 12.59 18.21
CA VAL A 10 -30.84 12.13 18.47
C VAL A 10 -29.88 12.77 17.47
N VAL A 11 -28.74 13.24 17.97
CA VAL A 11 -27.61 13.73 17.19
C VAL A 11 -26.55 12.63 17.15
N THR A 12 -26.15 12.19 15.97
CA THR A 12 -25.11 11.18 15.77
C THR A 12 -23.93 11.75 14.96
N ALA A 13 -22.85 10.99 14.85
CA ALA A 13 -21.69 11.36 14.04
C ALA A 13 -22.02 11.49 12.54
N ALA A 14 -23.07 10.83 12.05
CA ALA A 14 -23.60 11.02 10.70
C ALA A 14 -24.08 12.45 10.42
N ASP A 15 -24.44 13.22 11.45
CA ASP A 15 -24.88 14.63 11.30
C ASP A 15 -23.69 15.60 11.14
N ILE A 16 -22.45 15.11 11.25
CA ILE A 16 -21.25 15.93 11.05
C ILE A 16 -21.00 16.09 9.55
N ALA A 17 -20.70 17.31 9.11
CA ALA A 17 -20.24 17.59 7.76
C ALA A 17 -18.70 17.55 7.70
N PRO A 18 -18.09 16.48 7.16
CA PRO A 18 -16.65 16.41 6.93
C PRO A 18 -16.23 17.24 5.70
N PRO A 19 -15.01 17.82 5.69
CA PRO A 19 -14.42 18.37 4.47
C PRO A 19 -14.04 17.24 3.49
N ALA A 20 -13.67 17.61 2.26
CA ALA A 20 -13.17 16.67 1.28
C ALA A 20 -11.94 15.90 1.79
N GLY A 21 -11.90 14.59 1.55
CA GLY A 21 -10.82 13.71 2.00
C GLY A 21 -10.87 13.28 3.47
N VAL A 22 -11.95 13.60 4.19
CA VAL A 22 -12.17 13.13 5.57
C VAL A 22 -13.39 12.21 5.61
N GLU A 23 -13.21 11.03 6.19
CA GLU A 23 -14.25 10.02 6.36
C GLU A 23 -14.52 9.75 7.84
N ILE A 24 -15.79 9.54 8.19
CA ILE A 24 -16.22 9.17 9.55
C ILE A 24 -16.58 7.69 9.54
N HIS A 25 -15.76 6.85 10.17
CA HIS A 25 -15.94 5.39 10.14
C HIS A 25 -16.99 4.82 11.12
N ASN A 26 -17.55 5.67 12.00
CA ASN A 26 -18.57 5.29 12.99
C ASN A 26 -19.75 6.29 13.00
N PRO A 27 -20.50 6.43 11.88
CA PRO A 27 -21.60 7.39 11.75
C PRO A 27 -22.74 7.22 12.78
N GLU A 28 -22.88 6.02 13.34
CA GLU A 28 -23.87 5.65 14.35
C GLU A 28 -23.58 6.22 15.75
N LEU A 29 -22.37 6.76 15.98
CA LEU A 29 -21.95 7.21 17.30
C LEU A 29 -22.90 8.29 17.84
N HIS A 30 -23.50 8.01 19.00
CA HIS A 30 -24.35 8.96 19.71
C HIS A 30 -23.52 10.13 20.27
N ILE A 31 -23.90 11.36 19.95
CA ILE A 31 -23.25 12.57 20.45
C ILE A 31 -24.10 13.27 21.51
N ALA A 32 -25.38 13.51 21.20
CA ALA A 32 -26.30 14.22 22.10
C ALA A 32 -27.77 13.90 21.77
N THR A 33 -28.67 14.29 22.66
CA THR A 33 -30.13 14.29 22.41
C THR A 33 -30.68 15.70 22.57
N LEU A 34 -31.42 16.20 21.57
CA LEU A 34 -32.04 17.51 21.58
C LEU A 34 -33.52 17.42 21.99
N ASN A 35 -33.96 18.38 22.81
CA ASN A 35 -35.36 18.58 23.14
C ASN A 35 -36.09 19.35 22.02
N ALA A 36 -37.40 19.57 22.16
CA ALA A 36 -38.24 20.19 21.13
C ALA A 36 -37.76 21.58 20.66
N LYS A 37 -37.06 22.34 21.51
CA LYS A 37 -36.52 23.68 21.19
C LYS A 37 -34.98 23.68 21.13
N GLY A 38 -34.35 22.51 21.13
CA GLY A 38 -32.91 22.34 21.18
C GLY A 38 -32.25 22.76 19.87
N LYS A 39 -31.10 23.42 19.99
CA LYS A 39 -30.21 23.74 18.88
C LYS A 39 -28.78 23.39 19.31
N LEU A 40 -28.05 22.71 18.44
CA LEU A 40 -26.65 22.37 18.65
C LEU A 40 -25.86 22.79 17.42
N GLU A 41 -24.88 23.65 17.64
CA GLU A 41 -23.93 24.13 16.65
C GLU A 41 -22.54 23.92 17.24
N MET A 42 -21.71 23.14 16.54
CA MET A 42 -20.33 22.83 16.97
C MET A 42 -19.40 22.87 15.77
N GLU A 43 -18.19 23.35 16.01
CA GLU A 43 -17.09 23.26 15.06
C GLU A 43 -15.96 22.42 15.68
N PHE A 44 -15.41 21.52 14.88
CA PHE A 44 -14.33 20.63 15.27
C PHE A 44 -13.10 20.89 14.39
N THR A 45 -11.95 20.99 15.05
CA THR A 45 -10.64 20.87 14.40
C THR A 45 -10.19 19.41 14.50
N VAL A 46 -9.82 18.81 13.36
CA VAL A 46 -9.24 17.47 13.31
C VAL A 46 -7.86 17.58 12.69
N GLU A 47 -6.88 16.94 13.31
CA GLU A 47 -5.48 16.97 12.90
C GLU A 47 -4.94 15.55 12.77
N ARG A 48 -3.93 15.35 11.91
CA ARG A 48 -3.20 14.08 11.85
C ARG A 48 -2.10 14.11 12.90
N GLY A 49 -2.08 13.12 13.78
CA GLY A 49 -1.08 13.00 14.83
C GLY A 49 -0.68 11.55 15.08
N ARG A 50 0.17 11.36 16.08
CA ARG A 50 0.61 10.03 16.55
C ARG A 50 0.50 9.96 18.06
N GLY A 51 0.11 8.80 18.57
CA GLY A 51 0.00 8.56 20.01
C GLY A 51 -1.13 9.34 20.68
N TYR A 52 -0.82 9.97 21.82
CA TYR A 52 -1.75 10.71 22.66
C TYR A 52 -1.24 12.13 22.89
N VAL A 53 -2.13 13.11 22.75
CA VAL A 53 -1.88 14.51 23.08
C VAL A 53 -2.96 14.98 24.04
N SER A 54 -2.55 15.50 25.19
CA SER A 54 -3.49 15.97 26.20
C SER A 54 -4.15 17.30 25.81
N ALA A 55 -5.32 17.58 26.37
CA ALA A 55 -6.03 18.86 26.22
C ALA A 55 -5.17 20.05 26.65
N VAL A 56 -4.27 19.87 27.61
CA VAL A 56 -3.33 20.91 28.06
C VAL A 56 -2.33 21.26 26.95
N GLN A 57 -1.82 20.25 26.23
CA GLN A 57 -0.91 20.46 25.11
C GLN A 57 -1.63 21.03 23.88
N ASN A 58 -2.90 20.70 23.70
CA ASN A 58 -3.76 21.27 22.64
C ASN A 58 -4.16 22.74 22.91
N LYS A 59 -3.91 23.25 24.11
CA LYS A 59 -4.22 24.64 24.46
C LYS A 59 -3.22 25.59 23.79
N GLN A 60 -3.71 26.37 22.85
CA GLN A 60 -2.92 27.40 22.17
C GLN A 60 -3.05 28.75 22.86
N ALA A 61 -1.93 29.48 22.99
CA ALA A 61 -1.94 30.86 23.47
C ALA A 61 -2.63 31.75 22.43
N GLY A 62 -3.67 32.48 22.84
CA GLY A 62 -4.46 33.33 21.94
C GLY A 62 -5.62 32.62 21.22
N ALA A 63 -5.97 31.39 21.62
CA ALA A 63 -7.15 30.72 21.10
C ALA A 63 -8.44 31.52 21.38
N GLU A 64 -9.40 31.45 20.46
CA GLU A 64 -10.69 32.13 20.57
C GLU A 64 -11.45 31.72 21.84
N ILE A 65 -12.17 32.67 22.41
CA ILE A 65 -13.05 32.43 23.55
C ILE A 65 -14.15 31.47 23.12
N GLY A 66 -14.29 30.35 23.83
CA GLY A 66 -15.24 29.29 23.50
C GLY A 66 -14.60 28.04 22.88
N ARG A 67 -13.31 28.08 22.52
CA ARG A 67 -12.59 26.87 22.11
C ARG A 67 -12.31 25.98 23.33
N ILE A 68 -12.86 24.78 23.34
CA ILE A 68 -12.64 23.78 24.38
C ILE A 68 -11.60 22.78 23.87
N PRO A 69 -10.36 22.78 24.39
CA PRO A 69 -9.40 21.76 24.02
C PRO A 69 -9.83 20.41 24.60
N VAL A 70 -9.70 19.37 23.79
CA VAL A 70 -9.97 17.98 24.17
C VAL A 70 -8.72 17.15 23.99
N ASP A 71 -8.64 16.02 24.67
CA ASP A 71 -7.59 15.05 24.45
C ASP A 71 -7.68 14.48 23.04
N SER A 72 -6.53 14.28 22.40
CA SER A 72 -6.43 13.68 21.07
C SER A 72 -5.81 12.30 21.15
N ILE A 73 -6.59 11.27 20.83
CA ILE A 73 -6.17 9.87 20.78
C ILE A 73 -6.05 9.45 19.31
N TYR A 74 -4.83 9.44 18.79
CA TYR A 74 -4.56 9.11 17.39
C TYR A 74 -4.35 7.61 17.14
N SER A 75 -4.47 6.76 18.17
CA SER A 75 -4.28 5.31 18.02
C SER A 75 -5.47 4.66 17.32
N PRO A 76 -5.28 4.00 16.15
CA PRO A 76 -6.29 3.16 15.54
C PRO A 76 -6.33 1.75 16.15
N VAL A 77 -5.28 1.34 16.89
CA VAL A 77 -5.19 0.02 17.53
C VAL A 77 -5.82 0.09 18.92
N LEU A 78 -6.68 -0.88 19.23
CA LEU A 78 -7.40 -1.00 20.51
C LEU A 78 -6.72 -1.98 21.45
N ARG A 79 -6.32 -3.14 20.94
CA ARG A 79 -5.74 -4.22 21.74
C ARG A 79 -4.80 -5.07 20.90
N VAL A 80 -3.70 -5.48 21.53
CA VAL A 80 -2.75 -6.44 20.96
C VAL A 80 -2.47 -7.50 22.00
N THR A 81 -2.58 -8.77 21.62
CA THR A 81 -2.18 -9.92 22.44
C THR A 81 -1.23 -10.78 21.62
N TYR A 82 -0.30 -11.47 22.27
CA TYR A 82 0.56 -12.41 21.58
C TYR A 82 0.69 -13.70 22.38
N LYS A 83 0.96 -14.79 21.67
CA LYS A 83 1.32 -16.08 22.25
C LYS A 83 2.40 -16.73 21.41
N VAL A 84 3.30 -17.44 22.08
CA VAL A 84 4.35 -18.22 21.44
C VAL A 84 4.04 -19.68 21.68
N GLU A 85 4.00 -20.47 20.61
CA GLU A 85 3.69 -21.90 20.64
C GLU A 85 4.79 -22.66 19.93
N ALA A 86 5.23 -23.78 20.48
CA ALA A 86 6.19 -24.65 19.79
C ALA A 86 5.56 -25.16 18.48
N THR A 87 6.28 -25.06 17.38
CA THR A 87 5.81 -25.51 16.07
C THR A 87 6.82 -26.44 15.42
N ARG A 88 6.30 -27.47 14.76
CA ARG A 88 7.13 -28.34 13.92
C ARG A 88 7.07 -27.84 12.50
N VAL A 89 8.23 -27.58 11.92
CA VAL A 89 8.38 -27.24 10.50
C VAL A 89 9.12 -28.41 9.85
N GLU A 90 8.39 -29.18 9.04
CA GLU A 90 8.90 -30.40 8.39
C GLU A 90 9.48 -31.42 9.39
N GLN A 91 10.79 -31.67 9.33
CA GLN A 91 11.50 -32.59 10.22
C GLN A 91 12.10 -31.91 11.47
N ARG A 92 12.02 -30.58 11.57
CA ARG A 92 12.59 -29.79 12.65
C ARG A 92 11.53 -29.37 13.66
N THR A 93 11.80 -29.62 14.95
CA THR A 93 10.89 -29.34 16.07
C THR A 93 11.35 -28.18 16.95
N ASP A 94 12.39 -27.45 16.53
CA ASP A 94 13.03 -26.38 17.29
C ASP A 94 12.56 -24.97 16.89
N PHE A 95 11.42 -24.88 16.18
CA PHE A 95 10.84 -23.60 15.78
C PHE A 95 9.73 -23.15 16.74
N ASP A 96 9.66 -21.85 16.95
CA ASP A 96 8.58 -21.19 17.67
C ASP A 96 7.63 -20.49 16.69
N ARG A 97 6.32 -20.67 16.88
CA ARG A 97 5.27 -19.93 16.16
C ARG A 97 4.78 -18.79 17.04
N LEU A 98 4.99 -17.57 16.56
CA LEU A 98 4.41 -16.37 17.14
C LEU A 98 3.02 -16.13 16.54
N VAL A 99 1.99 -16.08 17.39
CA VAL A 99 0.64 -15.66 17.01
C VAL A 99 0.38 -14.30 17.66
N VAL A 100 0.01 -13.31 16.84
CA VAL A 100 -0.29 -11.95 17.29
C VAL A 100 -1.74 -11.64 16.94
N ASP A 101 -2.56 -11.44 17.97
CA ASP A 101 -3.97 -11.06 17.85
C ASP A 101 -4.08 -9.54 17.98
N VAL A 102 -4.48 -8.88 16.90
CA VAL A 102 -4.57 -7.42 16.80
C VAL A 102 -6.01 -6.99 16.57
N GLU A 103 -6.49 -6.10 17.42
CA GLU A 103 -7.83 -5.51 17.35
C GLU A 103 -7.70 -4.01 17.03
N THR A 104 -8.30 -3.58 15.92
CA THR A 104 -8.25 -2.20 15.43
C THR A 104 -9.64 -1.57 15.33
N LYS A 105 -9.69 -0.25 15.30
CA LYS A 105 -10.86 0.53 14.87
C LYS A 105 -11.04 0.33 13.36
N ARG A 106 -12.26 0.59 12.86
CA ARG A 106 -12.62 0.54 11.43
C ARG A 106 -11.77 1.43 10.51
N SER A 107 -11.00 2.37 11.07
CA SER A 107 -10.11 3.27 10.34
C SER A 107 -8.83 2.63 9.80
N MET A 108 -8.51 1.38 10.18
CA MET A 108 -7.29 0.70 9.76
C MET A 108 -7.45 -0.81 9.91
N SER A 109 -6.95 -1.59 8.93
CA SER A 109 -6.95 -3.05 9.07
C SER A 109 -5.84 -3.52 10.04
N PRO A 110 -6.02 -4.66 10.71
CA PRO A 110 -4.96 -5.25 11.54
C PRO A 110 -3.66 -5.52 10.77
N ALA A 111 -3.75 -5.92 9.50
CA ALA A 111 -2.60 -6.15 8.63
C ALA A 111 -1.81 -4.85 8.37
N ASP A 112 -2.51 -3.75 8.06
CA ASP A 112 -1.88 -2.44 7.85
C ASP A 112 -1.22 -1.93 9.13
N ALA A 113 -1.85 -2.15 10.28
CA ALA A 113 -1.28 -1.80 11.58
C ALA A 113 0.03 -2.55 11.84
N MET A 114 0.05 -3.86 11.55
CA MET A 114 1.26 -4.69 11.66
C MET A 114 2.35 -4.28 10.66
N ALA A 115 1.98 -3.97 9.41
CA ALA A 115 2.90 -3.48 8.40
C ALA A 115 3.52 -2.13 8.81
N SER A 116 2.72 -1.21 9.36
CA SER A 116 3.19 0.07 9.89
C SER A 116 4.18 -0.10 11.04
N ALA A 117 3.91 -1.05 11.95
CA ALA A 117 4.83 -1.40 13.03
C ALA A 117 6.13 -2.02 12.51
N GLY A 118 6.04 -2.95 11.54
CA GLY A 118 7.20 -3.58 10.90
C GLY A 118 8.11 -2.57 10.23
N LYS A 119 7.55 -1.62 9.45
CA LYS A 119 8.32 -0.52 8.85
C LYS A 119 9.11 0.27 9.90
N THR A 120 8.45 0.63 11.00
CA THR A 120 9.09 1.38 12.11
C THR A 120 10.23 0.57 12.72
N LEU A 121 10.04 -0.74 12.91
CA LEU A 121 11.04 -1.63 13.49
C LEU A 121 12.26 -1.81 12.58
N VAL A 122 12.06 -1.92 11.26
CA VAL A 122 13.15 -1.94 10.27
C VAL A 122 13.94 -0.63 10.30
N GLU A 123 13.27 0.52 10.33
CA GLU A 123 13.93 1.83 10.45
C GLU A 123 14.77 1.93 11.72
N LEU A 124 14.24 1.45 12.86
CA LEU A 124 14.97 1.44 14.13
C LEU A 124 16.19 0.51 14.11
N PHE A 125 16.07 -0.70 13.55
CA PHE A 125 17.22 -1.60 13.39
C PHE A 125 18.22 -1.11 12.35
N GLY A 126 17.78 -0.33 11.37
CA GLY A 126 18.66 0.38 10.44
C GLY A 126 19.69 1.25 11.16
N LEU A 127 19.26 1.98 12.21
CA LEU A 127 20.16 2.79 13.04
C LEU A 127 21.22 1.94 13.75
N ALA A 128 20.89 0.71 14.14
CA ALA A 128 21.86 -0.20 14.75
C ALA A 128 22.89 -0.71 13.73
N ARG A 129 22.45 -0.98 12.49
CA ARG A 129 23.36 -1.37 11.38
C ARG A 129 24.39 -0.28 11.08
N GLU A 130 23.99 0.99 11.14
CA GLU A 130 24.86 2.13 10.85
C GLU A 130 26.02 2.29 11.84
N LEU A 131 25.98 1.64 13.01
CA LEU A 131 27.08 1.67 13.98
C LEU A 131 28.34 0.99 13.42
N ASN A 132 28.18 -0.06 12.62
CA ASN A 132 29.29 -0.76 11.95
C ASN A 132 28.76 -1.63 10.81
N PHE A 133 29.01 -1.24 9.57
CA PHE A 133 28.59 -1.98 8.38
C PHE A 133 29.36 -3.28 8.16
N ASP A 134 30.56 -3.40 8.75
CA ASP A 134 31.43 -4.57 8.63
C ASP A 134 31.21 -5.58 9.77
N ALA A 135 30.23 -5.33 10.64
CA ALA A 135 29.92 -6.25 11.73
C ALA A 135 29.37 -7.57 11.17
N GLU A 136 29.96 -8.68 11.61
CA GLU A 136 29.49 -10.03 11.26
C GLU A 136 28.06 -10.24 11.79
N GLY A 137 27.11 -10.36 10.87
CA GLY A 137 25.72 -10.73 11.16
C GLY A 137 25.50 -12.24 10.97
N ILE A 138 24.44 -12.76 11.56
CA ILE A 138 23.89 -14.05 11.14
C ILE A 138 23.18 -13.80 9.81
N ASP A 139 23.67 -14.41 8.74
CA ASP A 139 23.04 -14.36 7.43
C ASP A 139 21.73 -15.16 7.50
N MET A 140 20.63 -14.49 7.88
CA MET A 140 19.31 -15.04 7.64
C MET A 140 19.14 -14.99 6.13
N GLY A 141 19.23 -16.15 5.48
CA GLY A 141 19.03 -16.26 4.04
C GLY A 141 17.76 -15.52 3.59
N PRO A 142 17.68 -15.18 2.30
CA PRO A 142 16.59 -14.36 1.77
C PRO A 142 15.23 -14.92 2.19
N SER A 143 14.28 -14.04 2.52
CA SER A 143 12.91 -14.47 2.77
C SER A 143 12.39 -15.28 1.56
N PRO A 144 11.44 -16.20 1.70
CA PRO A 144 10.92 -16.95 0.56
C PRO A 144 10.46 -16.06 -0.60
N THR A 145 9.95 -14.86 -0.28
CA THR A 145 9.60 -13.81 -1.24
C THR A 145 10.81 -13.16 -1.89
N ASP A 146 11.86 -12.86 -1.14
CA ASP A 146 13.11 -12.32 -1.70
C ASP A 146 13.85 -13.38 -2.55
N ALA A 147 13.75 -14.66 -2.17
CA ALA A 147 14.32 -15.77 -2.92
C ALA A 147 13.57 -16.00 -4.24
N ALA A 148 12.24 -15.90 -4.24
CA ALA A 148 11.43 -15.95 -5.45
C ALA A 148 11.74 -14.77 -6.38
N LEU A 149 11.78 -13.54 -5.84
CA LEU A 149 12.14 -12.36 -6.61
C LEU A 149 13.56 -12.43 -7.16
N ALA A 150 14.53 -12.92 -6.38
CA ALA A 150 15.89 -13.13 -6.85
C ALA A 150 15.97 -14.18 -7.95
N ALA A 151 15.16 -15.25 -7.88
CA ALA A 151 15.05 -16.25 -8.94
C ALA A 151 14.43 -15.66 -10.21
N ASP A 152 13.36 -14.87 -10.09
CA ASP A 152 12.69 -14.21 -11.21
C ASP A 152 13.62 -13.20 -11.91
N LEU A 153 14.40 -12.42 -11.15
CA LEU A 153 15.38 -11.48 -11.69
C LEU A 153 16.60 -12.18 -12.32
N ALA A 154 16.99 -13.35 -11.80
CA ALA A 154 18.08 -14.15 -12.35
C ALA A 154 17.66 -15.01 -13.56
N LEU A 155 16.35 -15.07 -13.87
CA LEU A 155 15.83 -15.84 -14.98
C LEU A 155 16.45 -15.36 -16.31
N PRO A 156 17.04 -16.27 -17.12
CA PRO A 156 17.50 -15.93 -18.46
C PRO A 156 16.36 -15.46 -19.35
N ILE A 157 16.61 -14.48 -20.22
CA ILE A 157 15.60 -14.03 -21.21
C ILE A 157 15.19 -15.14 -22.21
N GLU A 158 15.96 -16.23 -22.27
CA GLU A 158 15.65 -17.44 -23.06
C GLU A 158 14.41 -18.17 -22.53
N ASP A 159 14.22 -18.14 -21.21
CA ASP A 159 13.13 -18.82 -20.52
C ASP A 159 11.86 -17.97 -20.46
N LEU A 160 11.93 -16.71 -20.91
CA LEU A 160 10.79 -15.78 -20.96
C LEU A 160 9.84 -16.06 -22.16
N GLU A 161 10.14 -17.06 -22.97
CA GLU A 161 9.37 -17.51 -24.15
C GLU A 161 8.97 -16.38 -25.11
N LEU A 162 9.87 -15.41 -25.30
CA LEU A 162 9.68 -14.30 -26.23
C LEU A 162 9.78 -14.77 -27.68
N THR A 163 9.17 -14.02 -28.59
CA THR A 163 9.36 -14.23 -30.03
C THR A 163 10.83 -14.12 -30.41
N VAL A 164 11.22 -14.89 -31.43
CA VAL A 164 12.59 -14.93 -31.97
C VAL A 164 13.13 -13.53 -32.30
N ARG A 165 12.25 -12.59 -32.67
CA ARG A 165 12.64 -11.19 -32.93
C ARG A 165 12.99 -10.46 -31.63
N SER A 166 12.09 -10.46 -30.64
CA SER A 166 12.28 -9.78 -29.36
C SER A 166 13.52 -10.32 -28.64
N TYR A 167 13.66 -11.65 -28.58
CA TYR A 167 14.82 -12.31 -27.99
C TYR A 167 16.16 -11.91 -28.65
N ASN A 168 16.25 -11.97 -29.99
CA ASN A 168 17.50 -11.66 -30.68
C ASN A 168 17.88 -10.18 -30.59
N CYS A 169 16.91 -9.28 -30.47
CA CYS A 169 17.19 -7.86 -30.28
C CYS A 169 17.72 -7.59 -28.87
N LEU A 170 17.10 -8.16 -27.82
CA LEU A 170 17.56 -8.05 -26.44
C LEU A 170 18.97 -8.63 -26.25
N LYS A 171 19.23 -9.81 -26.82
CA LYS A 171 20.55 -10.47 -26.75
C LYS A 171 21.66 -9.65 -27.40
N ARG A 172 21.37 -8.93 -28.48
CA ARG A 172 22.34 -8.09 -29.20
C ARG A 172 22.71 -6.83 -28.40
N GLU A 173 21.77 -6.31 -27.62
CA GLU A 173 21.99 -5.18 -26.71
C GLU A 173 22.62 -5.59 -25.37
N GLY A 174 23.00 -6.86 -25.23
CA GLY A 174 23.65 -7.38 -24.04
C GLY A 174 22.71 -7.57 -22.85
N ILE A 175 21.40 -7.68 -23.09
CA ILE A 175 20.42 -8.02 -22.06
C ILE A 175 20.28 -9.55 -22.07
N HIS A 176 20.66 -10.19 -20.96
CA HIS A 176 20.70 -11.65 -20.82
C HIS A 176 19.76 -12.16 -19.73
N THR A 177 19.39 -11.32 -18.78
CA THR A 177 18.52 -11.68 -17.64
C THR A 177 17.29 -10.77 -17.54
N VAL A 178 16.25 -11.26 -16.88
CA VAL A 178 15.03 -10.47 -16.58
C VAL A 178 15.37 -9.26 -15.70
N GLY A 179 16.31 -9.38 -14.76
CA GLY A 179 16.74 -8.26 -13.93
C GLY A 179 17.36 -7.11 -14.72
N GLU A 180 18.15 -7.41 -15.75
CA GLU A 180 18.68 -6.40 -16.68
C GLU A 180 17.58 -5.76 -17.54
N LEU A 181 16.55 -6.53 -17.89
CA LEU A 181 15.41 -6.07 -18.68
C LEU A 181 14.53 -5.09 -17.90
N VAL A 182 14.20 -5.41 -16.65
CA VAL A 182 13.42 -4.55 -15.73
C VAL A 182 14.13 -3.22 -15.47
N GLY A 183 15.47 -3.19 -15.52
CA GLY A 183 16.26 -1.97 -15.39
C GLY A 183 16.19 -1.00 -16.57
N ARG A 184 15.59 -1.41 -17.71
CA ARG A 184 15.42 -0.59 -18.91
C ARG A 184 14.03 0.05 -18.95
N SER A 185 13.98 1.28 -19.45
CA SER A 185 12.72 1.94 -19.73
C SER A 185 12.18 1.54 -21.10
N GLU A 186 10.89 1.78 -21.32
CA GLU A 186 10.28 1.59 -22.64
C GLU A 186 10.95 2.45 -23.72
N ALA A 187 11.37 3.68 -23.37
CA ALA A 187 12.15 4.53 -24.27
C ALA A 187 13.47 3.87 -24.68
N ASP A 188 14.19 3.27 -23.73
CA ASP A 188 15.46 2.57 -24.01
C ASP A 188 15.24 1.36 -24.94
N LEU A 189 14.09 0.69 -24.82
CA LEU A 189 13.74 -0.45 -25.67
C LEU A 189 13.35 -0.02 -27.09
N LEU A 190 12.67 1.12 -27.25
CA LEU A 190 12.31 1.68 -28.56
C LEU A 190 13.52 2.15 -29.37
N ASP A 191 14.59 2.56 -28.69
CA ASP A 191 15.85 2.95 -29.34
C ASP A 191 16.63 1.74 -29.90
N ILE A 192 16.26 0.51 -29.52
CA ILE A 192 16.90 -0.71 -30.03
C ILE A 192 16.53 -0.91 -31.50
N ARG A 193 17.56 -1.12 -32.33
CA ARG A 193 17.38 -1.32 -33.77
C ARG A 193 16.44 -2.50 -34.06
N ASN A 194 15.35 -2.23 -34.78
CA ASN A 194 14.30 -3.18 -35.17
C ASN A 194 13.49 -3.74 -33.98
N PHE A 195 13.46 -3.05 -32.85
CA PHE A 195 12.55 -3.31 -31.74
C PHE A 195 11.31 -2.45 -31.93
N GLY A 196 10.17 -3.09 -32.21
CA GLY A 196 8.91 -2.38 -32.49
C GLY A 196 7.94 -2.45 -31.31
N SER A 197 6.84 -1.69 -31.38
CA SER A 197 5.80 -1.65 -30.33
C SER A 197 5.32 -3.05 -29.93
N LYS A 198 5.04 -3.93 -30.91
CA LYS A 198 4.63 -5.32 -30.66
C LYS A 198 5.62 -6.15 -29.83
N SER A 199 6.92 -5.89 -29.96
CA SER A 199 7.96 -6.56 -29.16
C SER A 199 7.99 -6.02 -27.72
N ILE A 200 7.64 -4.75 -27.52
CA ILE A 200 7.55 -4.12 -26.20
C ILE A 200 6.29 -4.59 -25.48
N ASP A 201 5.16 -4.65 -26.17
CA ASP A 201 3.89 -5.17 -25.63
C ASP A 201 4.06 -6.62 -25.16
N GLU A 202 4.78 -7.43 -25.94
CA GLU A 202 5.13 -8.80 -25.59
C GLU A 202 5.98 -8.86 -24.30
N VAL A 203 7.01 -8.02 -24.19
CA VAL A 203 7.86 -7.94 -22.99
C VAL A 203 7.06 -7.47 -21.78
N LYS A 204 6.23 -6.43 -21.92
CA LYS A 204 5.36 -5.90 -20.87
C LYS A 204 4.39 -6.98 -20.38
N ALA A 205 3.72 -7.67 -21.29
CA ALA A 205 2.78 -8.74 -20.93
C ALA A 205 3.44 -9.88 -20.14
N LYS A 206 4.66 -10.29 -20.54
CA LYS A 206 5.42 -11.32 -19.82
C LYS A 206 5.92 -10.85 -18.45
N LEU A 207 6.42 -9.63 -18.34
CA LEU A 207 6.83 -9.06 -17.05
C LEU A 207 5.64 -8.92 -16.09
N VAL A 208 4.49 -8.46 -16.57
CA VAL A 208 3.26 -8.35 -15.77
C VAL A 208 2.81 -9.73 -15.25
N SER A 209 2.95 -10.79 -16.05
CA SER A 209 2.63 -12.16 -15.60
C SER A 209 3.51 -12.66 -14.44
N MET A 210 4.71 -12.07 -14.29
CA MET A 210 5.64 -12.31 -13.19
C MET A 210 5.53 -11.27 -12.06
N GLY A 211 4.57 -10.34 -12.15
CA GLY A 211 4.42 -9.23 -11.19
C GLY A 211 5.52 -8.17 -11.27
N LEU A 212 6.26 -8.12 -12.38
CA LEU A 212 7.35 -7.18 -12.64
C LEU A 212 6.89 -6.10 -13.66
N SER A 213 7.54 -4.93 -13.62
CA SER A 213 7.30 -3.85 -14.58
C SER A 213 8.62 -3.26 -15.07
N LEU A 214 8.62 -2.68 -16.27
CA LEU A 214 9.76 -1.91 -16.76
C LEU A 214 9.95 -0.64 -15.93
N LYS A 215 11.13 -0.04 -16.04
CA LYS A 215 11.43 1.25 -15.43
C LYS A 215 10.61 2.36 -16.09
N ASP A 216 10.18 3.34 -15.29
CA ASP A 216 9.50 4.53 -15.79
C ASP A 216 10.34 5.24 -16.86
N SER A 217 9.70 5.60 -17.96
CA SER A 217 10.31 6.40 -19.02
C SER A 217 10.61 7.82 -18.54
N PRO A 218 11.62 8.51 -19.11
CA PRO A 218 11.96 9.88 -18.74
C PRO A 218 10.77 10.84 -18.83
N ALA A 219 10.68 11.82 -17.92
CA ALA A 219 9.60 12.80 -17.89
C ALA A 219 9.49 13.58 -19.22
N GLY A 220 8.33 13.49 -19.87
CA GLY A 220 8.06 14.10 -21.18
C GLY A 220 8.25 13.17 -22.38
N PHE A 221 8.53 11.87 -22.15
CA PHE A 221 8.49 10.85 -23.18
C PHE A 221 7.03 10.55 -23.57
N ASP A 222 6.70 10.80 -24.84
CA ASP A 222 5.41 10.43 -25.43
C ASP A 222 5.65 9.32 -26.48
N PRO A 223 5.28 8.06 -26.19
CA PRO A 223 5.47 6.93 -27.10
C PRO A 223 4.77 7.14 -28.45
N THR A 224 3.68 7.91 -28.49
CA THR A 224 2.87 8.13 -29.69
C THR A 224 3.55 9.04 -30.72
N LEU A 225 4.57 9.80 -30.29
CA LEU A 225 5.39 10.64 -31.17
C LEU A 225 6.51 9.87 -31.87
N VAL A 226 6.73 8.60 -31.52
CA VAL A 226 7.76 7.75 -32.13
C VAL A 226 7.27 7.18 -33.47
N PRO A 227 7.97 7.42 -34.59
CA PRO A 227 7.55 6.94 -35.90
C PRO A 227 7.45 5.40 -35.95
N GLY A 228 6.25 4.88 -36.20
CA GLY A 228 5.99 3.44 -36.27
C GLY A 228 5.52 2.81 -34.96
N TYR A 229 5.27 3.61 -33.92
CA TYR A 229 4.55 3.18 -32.73
C TYR A 229 3.05 3.04 -33.05
N HIS A 230 2.47 1.92 -32.64
CA HIS A 230 1.03 1.66 -32.72
C HIS A 230 0.56 1.30 -31.33
N ASP A 231 -0.30 2.14 -30.79
CA ASP A 231 -0.96 1.93 -29.50
C ASP A 231 -2.04 0.84 -29.67
N ASN A 232 -1.97 -0.23 -28.86
CA ASN A 232 -2.98 -1.29 -28.84
C ASN A 232 -3.72 -1.34 -27.50
N ASP A 233 -3.72 -0.25 -26.73
CA ASP A 233 -4.34 -0.18 -25.40
C ASP A 233 -5.91 -0.14 -25.42
N ASP A 234 -6.57 -0.50 -26.53
CA ASP A 234 -8.03 -0.54 -26.63
C ASP A 234 -8.68 -1.86 -26.12
N ASP A 235 -7.93 -2.86 -25.66
CA ASP A 235 -8.48 -4.19 -25.29
C ASP A 235 -8.26 -4.61 -23.81
N LEU A 236 -8.17 -3.66 -22.87
CA LEU A 236 -8.35 -3.95 -21.44
C LEU A 236 -9.71 -3.47 -20.95
N ASP A 237 -10.76 -3.94 -21.61
CA ASP A 237 -12.12 -3.88 -21.06
C ASP A 237 -12.20 -4.82 -19.84
N ILE A 238 -12.37 -4.18 -18.70
CA ILE A 238 -12.83 -4.73 -17.43
C ILE A 238 -14.09 -5.57 -17.71
N TYR A 239 -13.99 -6.90 -17.59
CA TYR A 239 -15.19 -7.71 -17.44
C TYR A 239 -15.84 -7.35 -16.08
N PRO A 240 -17.11 -6.92 -16.06
CA PRO A 240 -17.87 -6.78 -14.84
C PRO A 240 -18.22 -8.18 -14.30
N ASP A 241 -17.99 -8.40 -13.01
CA ASP A 241 -18.36 -9.61 -12.27
C ASP A 241 -19.89 -9.82 -12.35
N ASP A 242 -20.33 -10.78 -13.17
CA ASP A 242 -21.71 -11.26 -13.23
C ASP A 242 -21.94 -12.37 -12.18
N GLU A 243 -22.90 -12.09 -11.30
CA GLU A 243 -23.84 -12.98 -10.62
C GLU A 243 -23.46 -14.47 -10.41
N VAL A 244 -23.17 -14.81 -9.16
CA VAL A 244 -23.23 -16.20 -8.67
C VAL A 244 -24.69 -16.64 -8.54
N ALA A 245 -25.15 -17.50 -9.44
CA ALA A 245 -26.37 -18.30 -9.26
C ALA A 245 -26.06 -19.65 -8.57
N PRO A 246 -26.99 -20.21 -7.77
CA PRO A 246 -26.72 -21.35 -6.89
C PRO A 246 -26.88 -22.69 -7.62
N THR A 247 -26.02 -23.65 -7.30
CA THR A 247 -26.13 -25.04 -7.73
C THR A 247 -27.10 -25.83 -6.84
N GLU A 248 -28.18 -26.34 -7.43
CA GLU A 248 -28.91 -27.51 -6.94
C GLU A 248 -28.41 -28.76 -7.69
N GLU A 249 -27.88 -29.74 -6.95
CA GLU A 249 -28.24 -31.18 -6.99
C GLU A 249 -27.68 -31.88 -5.74
#